data_AF-A0A7W8LBU5-F1
#
_entry.id   AF-A0A7W8LBU5-F1
#
_cell.length_a   1.000
_cell.length_b   1.000
_cell.length_c   1.000
_cell.angle_alpha   90.00
_cell.angle_beta   90.00
_cell.angle_gamma   90.00
#
_symmetry.space_group_name_H-M   'P 1'
#
loop_
_entity.id
_entity.type
_entity.pdbx_description
1 polymer ?
#
loop_
_entity_poly.entity_id
_entity_poly.type
_entity_poly.pdbx_seq_one_letter_code
_entity_poly.pdbx_strand_id
1 'polypeptide(L)'
;MSATVGDSVMQTAVNNQIPGILGDCGGSCSCATCHAYVDEAWSSHMPAAESYEVDMLTCAMDVRENSRLTCQIFVTPELDGLVVHLPGVAA
;
A
#
# COMPACT_ATOMS: atom_id res chain seq x y z
N MET A 1 0.95 12.07 8.90
CA MET A 1 1.63 12.57 7.68
C MET A 1 0.57 13.12 6.74
N SER A 2 0.96 14.00 5.82
CA SER A 2 0.07 14.53 4.79
C SER A 2 0.41 13.90 3.44
N ALA A 3 -0.60 13.65 2.62
CA ALA A 3 -0.46 13.07 1.28
C ALA A 3 -0.90 14.08 0.20
N THR A 4 -0.31 14.01 -0.99
CA THR A 4 -0.71 14.82 -2.13
C THR A 4 -1.65 14.00 -3.01
N VAL A 5 -2.78 14.58 -3.41
CA VAL A 5 -3.68 13.93 -4.40
C VAL A 5 -2.90 13.64 -5.68
N GLY A 6 -3.01 12.41 -6.17
CA GLY A 6 -2.28 11.90 -7.33
C GLY A 6 -1.00 11.12 -7.00
N ASP A 7 -0.42 11.29 -5.82
CA ASP A 7 0.67 10.42 -5.36
C ASP A 7 0.11 9.03 -5.02
N SER A 8 0.96 8.00 -5.05
CA SER A 8 0.61 6.73 -4.42
C SER A 8 0.82 6.79 -2.90
N VAL A 9 0.12 5.93 -2.16
CA VAL A 9 0.32 5.76 -0.71
C VAL A 9 1.78 5.38 -0.43
N MET A 10 2.38 4.52 -1.27
CA MET A 10 3.80 4.18 -1.19
C MET A 10 4.70 5.42 -1.34
N GLN A 11 4.48 6.24 -2.37
CA GLN A 11 5.30 7.44 -2.60
C GLN A 11 5.22 8.39 -1.41
N THR A 12 4.02 8.58 -0.86
CA THR A 12 3.82 9.38 0.35
C THR A 12 4.60 8.79 1.53
N ALA A 13 4.51 7.48 1.76
CA ALA A 13 5.21 6.81 2.86
C ALA A 13 6.73 6.91 2.72
N VAL A 14 7.29 6.68 1.53
CA VAL A 14 8.74 6.80 1.25
C VAL A 14 9.22 8.24 1.43
N ASN A 15 8.49 9.22 0.89
CA ASN A 15 8.83 10.64 1.04
C ASN A 15 8.82 11.11 2.51
N ASN A 16 8.01 10.47 3.35
CA ASN A 16 7.93 10.72 4.80
C ASN A 16 8.79 9.75 5.62
N GLN A 17 9.63 8.92 4.98
CA GLN A 17 10.54 7.97 5.62
C GLN A 17 9.85 7.01 6.59
N ILE A 18 8.65 6.53 6.26
CA ILE A 18 7.91 5.57 7.07
C ILE A 18 8.65 4.21 7.05
N PRO A 19 9.12 3.71 8.21
CA PRO A 19 9.76 2.40 8.27
C PRO A 19 8.83 1.29 7.82
N GLY A 20 9.36 0.31 7.08
CA GLY A 20 8.60 -0.87 6.61
C GLY A 20 7.99 -0.72 5.22
N ILE A 21 7.99 0.48 4.62
CA ILE A 21 7.67 0.68 3.21
C ILE A 21 8.95 1.10 2.48
N LEU A 22 9.50 0.19 1.66
CA LEU A 22 10.74 0.42 0.92
C LEU A 22 10.49 0.93 -0.50
N GLY A 23 9.58 0.27 -1.21
CA GLY A 23 9.21 0.65 -2.58
C GLY A 23 10.32 0.44 -3.61
N ASP A 24 11.07 -0.67 -3.54
CA ASP A 24 12.32 -0.89 -4.29
C ASP A 24 12.16 -0.81 -5.82
N CYS A 25 11.00 -1.16 -6.36
CA CYS A 25 10.73 -1.07 -7.80
C CYS A 25 10.23 0.31 -8.26
N GLY A 26 10.15 1.31 -7.37
CA GLY A 26 9.64 2.64 -7.70
C GLY A 26 8.16 2.68 -8.07
N GLY A 27 7.38 1.66 -7.70
CA GLY A 27 5.94 1.60 -7.94
C GLY A 27 5.51 0.91 -9.25
N SER A 28 6.43 0.27 -9.97
CA SER A 28 6.12 -0.49 -11.20
C SER A 28 5.44 -1.85 -10.97
N CYS A 29 4.85 -2.07 -9.80
CA CYS A 29 4.24 -3.35 -9.39
C CYS A 29 5.12 -4.59 -9.71
N SER A 30 6.42 -4.47 -9.48
CA SER A 30 7.42 -5.52 -9.79
C SER A 30 8.15 -6.03 -8.54
N CYS A 31 7.68 -5.65 -7.35
CA CYS A 31 8.16 -6.12 -6.05
C CYS A 31 6.99 -6.07 -5.05
N ALA A 32 7.19 -6.64 -3.86
CA ALA A 32 6.20 -6.61 -2.79
C ALA A 32 6.64 -5.80 -1.54
N THR A 33 7.68 -4.96 -1.65
CA THR A 33 8.27 -4.25 -0.49
C THR A 33 7.54 -2.97 -0.07
N CYS A 34 6.34 -2.77 -0.60
CA CYS A 34 5.39 -1.72 -0.20
C CYS A 34 4.05 -2.31 0.28
N HIS A 35 4.06 -3.59 0.64
CA HIS A 35 2.91 -4.31 1.16
C HIS A 35 2.43 -3.71 2.49
N ALA A 36 1.12 -3.49 2.57
CA ALA A 36 0.41 -3.11 3.79
C ALA A 36 -0.99 -3.72 3.81
N TYR A 37 -1.67 -3.62 4.94
CA TYR A 37 -3.09 -3.96 5.09
C TYR A 37 -3.92 -2.68 5.05
N VAL A 38 -4.94 -2.64 4.20
CA VAL A 38 -5.93 -1.56 4.20
C VAL A 38 -6.92 -1.81 5.32
N ASP A 39 -7.18 -0.78 6.12
CA ASP A 39 -8.20 -0.87 7.17
C ASP A 39 -9.59 -1.09 6.54
N GLU A 40 -10.38 -2.00 7.12
CA GLU A 40 -11.65 -2.46 6.54
C GLU A 40 -12.65 -1.32 6.28
N ALA A 41 -12.56 -0.23 7.06
CA ALA A 41 -13.38 0.96 6.86
C ALA A 41 -13.16 1.63 5.49
N TRP A 42 -12.05 1.34 4.82
CA TRP A 42 -11.64 1.95 3.56
C TRP A 42 -11.73 1.01 2.34
N SER A 43 -11.97 -0.29 2.55
CA SER A 43 -11.98 -1.28 1.46
C SER A 43 -13.00 -0.96 0.37
N SER A 44 -14.14 -0.34 0.71
CA SER A 44 -15.17 0.06 -0.26
C SER A 44 -14.89 1.40 -0.98
N HIS A 45 -13.87 2.15 -0.54
CA HIS A 45 -13.51 3.46 -1.09
C HIS A 45 -12.47 3.38 -2.21
N MET A 46 -11.97 2.17 -2.51
CA MET A 46 -10.97 1.94 -3.54
C MET A 46 -11.32 0.73 -4.39
N PRO A 47 -10.84 0.65 -5.63
CA PRO A 47 -10.99 -0.56 -6.43
C PRO A 47 -10.27 -1.74 -5.77
N ALA A 48 -10.78 -2.94 -6.03
CA ALA A 48 -10.11 -4.18 -5.68
C ALA A 48 -8.73 -4.26 -6.33
N ALA A 49 -7.84 -5.06 -5.74
CA ALA A 49 -6.52 -5.33 -6.32
C ALA A 49 -6.67 -5.95 -7.72
N GLU A 50 -5.86 -5.48 -8.66
CA GLU A 50 -5.79 -6.06 -10.00
C GLU A 50 -5.03 -7.40 -9.98
N SER A 51 -5.21 -8.24 -11.01
CA SER A 51 -4.64 -9.59 -11.02
C SER A 51 -3.11 -9.60 -10.88
N TYR A 52 -2.43 -8.66 -11.53
CA TYR A 52 -0.97 -8.53 -11.43
C TYR A 52 -0.52 -8.07 -10.03
N GLU A 53 -1.34 -7.28 -9.33
CA GLU A 53 -1.07 -6.88 -7.94
C GLU A 53 -1.20 -8.09 -7.03
N VAL A 54 -2.27 -8.88 -7.21
CA VAL A 54 -2.50 -10.12 -6.46
C VAL A 54 -1.37 -11.12 -6.67
N ASP A 55 -0.91 -11.29 -7.91
CA ASP A 55 0.23 -12.16 -8.23
C ASP A 55 1.50 -11.72 -7.48
N MET A 56 1.77 -10.41 -7.41
CA MET A 56 2.91 -9.89 -6.66
C MET A 56 2.76 -10.00 -5.15
N LEU A 57 1.53 -9.85 -4.62
CA LEU A 57 1.27 -10.05 -3.20
C LEU A 57 1.63 -11.47 -2.75
N THR A 58 1.58 -12.48 -3.62
CA THR A 58 2.00 -13.86 -3.27
C THR A 58 3.48 -13.96 -2.87
N CYS A 59 4.31 -12.98 -3.25
CA CYS A 59 5.71 -12.89 -2.89
C CYS A 59 5.96 -12.17 -1.56
N ALA A 60 4.92 -11.61 -0.93
CA ALA A 60 5.01 -10.96 0.38
C ALA A 60 4.88 -11.97 1.54
N MET A 61 5.29 -11.54 2.73
CA MET A 61 5.07 -12.30 3.97
C MET A 61 3.78 -11.84 4.67
N ASP A 62 3.12 -12.75 5.39
CA ASP A 62 1.88 -12.47 6.15
C ASP A 62 0.80 -11.79 5.30
N VAL A 63 0.50 -12.36 4.13
CA VAL A 63 -0.56 -11.85 3.24
C VAL A 63 -1.94 -12.18 3.83
N ARG A 64 -2.84 -11.20 3.81
CA ARG A 64 -4.21 -11.26 4.30
C ARG A 64 -5.17 -10.80 3.21
N GLU A 65 -6.46 -10.99 3.42
CA GLU A 65 -7.49 -10.58 2.44
C GLU A 65 -7.51 -9.07 2.16
N ASN A 66 -7.15 -8.26 3.15
CA ASN A 66 -7.03 -6.81 3.03
C ASN A 66 -5.60 -6.34 2.68
N SER A 67 -4.70 -7.25 2.28
CA SER A 67 -3.38 -6.89 1.78
C SER A 67 -3.47 -6.14 0.46
N ARG A 68 -2.69 -5.07 0.36
CA ARG A 68 -2.50 -4.29 -0.87
C ARG A 68 -1.04 -3.90 -1.05
N LEU A 69 -0.62 -3.69 -2.29
CA LEU A 69 0.61 -2.98 -2.59
C LEU A 69 0.30 -1.49 -2.60
N THR A 70 0.85 -0.75 -1.63
CA THR A 70 0.53 0.68 -1.46
C THR A 70 0.94 1.56 -2.64
N CYS A 71 1.75 1.05 -3.57
CA CYS A 71 2.08 1.75 -4.82
C CYS A 71 0.93 1.71 -5.85
N GLN A 72 -0.02 0.78 -5.69
CA GLN A 72 -1.21 0.66 -6.55
C GLN A 72 -2.43 1.39 -5.95
N ILE A 73 -2.27 2.04 -4.79
CA ILE A 73 -3.29 2.87 -4.16
C ILE A 73 -2.92 4.33 -4.40
N PHE A 74 -3.67 5.00 -5.27
CA PHE A 74 -3.49 6.42 -5.54
C PHE A 74 -4.32 7.27 -4.59
N VAL A 75 -3.72 8.32 -4.06
CA VAL A 75 -4.37 9.26 -3.15
C VAL A 75 -5.40 10.06 -3.94
N THR A 76 -6.66 9.92 -3.54
CA THR A 76 -7.78 10.72 -4.04
C THR A 76 -8.42 11.49 -2.88
N PRO A 77 -9.23 12.53 -3.15
CA PRO A 77 -9.95 13.25 -2.09
C PRO A 77 -10.84 12.34 -1.22
N GLU A 78 -11.35 11.25 -1.79
CA GLU A 78 -12.19 10.27 -1.08
C GLU A 78 -11.43 9.40 -0.07
N LEU A 79 -10.08 9.44 -0.09
CA LEU A 79 -9.19 8.71 0.81
C LEU A 79 -8.60 9.61 1.91
N ASP A 80 -9.14 10.81 2.14
CA ASP A 80 -8.69 11.68 3.23
C ASP A 80 -8.92 11.02 4.59
N GLY A 81 -7.84 10.71 5.30
CA GLY A 81 -7.85 9.95 6.54
C GLY A 81 -7.64 8.43 6.39
N LEU A 82 -7.30 7.94 5.19
CA LEU A 82 -6.97 6.54 4.94
C LEU A 82 -6.00 5.98 6.00
N VAL A 83 -6.35 4.82 6.54
CA VAL A 83 -5.52 4.06 7.48
C VAL A 83 -5.00 2.80 6.79
N VAL A 84 -3.69 2.61 6.85
CA VAL A 84 -3.03 1.36 6.45
C VAL A 84 -2.16 0.86 7.60
N HIS A 85 -2.10 -0.45 7.77
CA HIS A 85 -1.33 -1.13 8.81
C HIS A 85 -0.19 -1.90 8.17
N LEU A 86 1.02 -1.77 8.71
CA LEU A 86 2.17 -2.49 8.17
C LEU A 86 2.20 -3.93 8.69
N PRO A 87 2.68 -4.90 7.88
CA PRO A 87 3.01 -6.23 8.37
C PRO A 87 3.99 -6.11 9.52
N GLY A 88 3.80 -6.89 10.57
CA GLY A 88 4.69 -6.86 11.72
C GLY A 88 6.12 -7.18 11.27
N VAL A 89 7.01 -6.20 11.34
CA VAL A 89 8.44 -6.50 11.43
C VAL A 89 8.58 -7.24 12.76
N ALA A 90 8.95 -8.52 12.72
CA ALA A 90 9.40 -9.18 13.94
C ALA A 90 10.52 -8.30 14.53
N ALA A 91 10.24 -7.71 15.68
CA ALA A 91 11.18 -6.86 16.42
C ALA A 91 12.49 -7.61 16.71
#